data_AF-A0A9R0HY01-F1
#
_entry.id   AF-A0A9R0HY01-F1
#
_cell.length_a   1.000
_cell.length_b   1.000
_cell.length_c   1.000
_cell.angle_alpha   90.00
_cell.angle_beta   90.00
_cell.angle_gamma   90.00
#
_symmetry.space_group_name_H-M   'P 1'
#
loop_
_entity.id
_entity.type
_entity.pdbx_description
1 polymer ?
#
loop_
_entity_poly.entity_id
_entity_poly.type
_entity_poly.pdbx_seq_one_letter_code
_entity_poly.pdbx_strand_id
1 'polypeptide(L)'
;MKNSGKTKSFTIPARVFLNDQCVSLDYEDMLDWCFQREIRSSHMLILMMHLSEMVLKDGISGLYRFCDCTYLSPLRRVEKEDDRCDYLYRVFACNDGKNKYQLFFLPYIEDRDWMLVVICPWIALVQWLDPLGAQNEPPEFAQTIINRQSSNLARITERISQKQRRTLSLSGKKLSALANLQASRKVDIMLVAT
;
A
#
# COMPACT_ATOMS: atom_id res chain seq x y z
N MET A 1 -28.76 19.00 -28.97
CA MET A 1 -27.75 19.10 -27.88
C MET A 1 -27.82 17.84 -27.05
N LYS A 2 -26.73 17.07 -26.95
CA LYS A 2 -26.68 15.89 -26.07
C LYS A 2 -26.66 16.37 -24.62
N ASN A 3 -27.38 15.66 -23.75
CA ASN A 3 -27.68 16.05 -22.37
C ASN A 3 -26.41 16.32 -21.53
N SER A 4 -25.96 17.59 -21.48
CA SER A 4 -25.04 18.08 -20.46
C SER A 4 -25.73 17.91 -19.10
N GLY A 5 -25.22 17.02 -18.24
CA GLY A 5 -25.76 16.76 -16.90
C GLY A 5 -26.16 15.32 -16.60
N LYS A 6 -26.06 14.38 -17.56
CA LYS A 6 -26.18 12.95 -17.24
C LYS A 6 -24.84 12.37 -16.83
N THR A 7 -24.76 11.91 -15.60
CA THR A 7 -23.59 11.22 -15.04
C THR A 7 -23.84 9.70 -15.03
N LYS A 8 -22.83 8.92 -15.42
CA LYS A 8 -22.81 7.47 -15.21
C LYS A 8 -21.83 7.15 -14.09
N SER A 9 -22.27 6.39 -13.11
CA SER A 9 -21.42 5.94 -12.01
C SER A 9 -21.16 4.44 -12.08
N PHE A 10 -20.00 4.04 -11.58
CA PHE A 10 -19.65 2.64 -11.35
C PHE A 10 -18.79 2.54 -10.09
N THR A 11 -18.80 1.35 -9.49
CA THR A 11 -18.05 1.08 -8.26
C THR A 11 -16.76 0.36 -8.60
N ILE A 12 -15.64 0.87 -8.07
CA ILE A 12 -14.38 0.15 -8.01
C ILE A 12 -14.39 -0.68 -6.72
N PRO A 13 -14.37 -2.02 -6.80
CA PRO A 13 -14.43 -2.85 -5.61
C PRO A 13 -13.16 -2.70 -4.76
N ALA A 14 -13.30 -2.76 -3.44
CA ALA A 14 -12.18 -2.67 -2.51
C ALA A 14 -11.02 -3.65 -2.78
N ARG A 15 -11.25 -4.78 -3.46
CA ARG A 15 -10.15 -5.70 -3.83
C ARG A 15 -9.10 -5.05 -4.75
N VAL A 16 -9.45 -4.00 -5.48
CA VAL A 16 -8.58 -3.28 -6.42
C VAL A 16 -7.63 -2.36 -5.65
N PHE A 17 -8.18 -1.42 -4.89
CA PHE A 17 -7.39 -0.37 -4.21
C PHE A 17 -7.33 -0.47 -2.68
N LEU A 18 -7.98 -1.46 -2.07
CA LEU A 18 -8.19 -1.61 -0.62
C LEU A 18 -9.07 -0.52 0.00
N ASN A 19 -9.92 0.10 -0.81
CA ASN A 19 -11.02 0.97 -0.43
C ASN A 19 -12.12 0.89 -1.50
N ASP A 20 -13.38 0.98 -1.10
CA ASP A 20 -14.47 1.10 -2.06
C ASP A 20 -14.52 2.51 -2.61
N GLN A 21 -14.69 2.63 -3.92
CA GLN A 21 -14.79 3.91 -4.60
C GLN A 21 -15.95 3.93 -5.57
N CYS A 22 -16.61 5.07 -5.65
CA CYS A 22 -17.60 5.34 -6.70
C CYS A 22 -16.98 6.36 -7.65
N VAL A 23 -16.78 5.95 -8.90
CA VAL A 23 -16.33 6.85 -9.96
C VAL A 23 -17.56 7.25 -10.76
N SER A 24 -17.68 8.55 -10.98
CA SER A 24 -18.77 9.17 -11.74
C SER A 24 -18.17 9.87 -12.95
N LEU A 25 -18.67 9.53 -14.14
CA LEU A 25 -18.26 10.09 -15.41
C LEU A 25 -19.40 10.91 -15.99
N ASP A 26 -19.09 12.13 -16.41
CA ASP A 26 -20.01 12.95 -17.19
C ASP A 26 -19.59 12.99 -18.67
N TYR A 27 -20.27 13.86 -19.43
CA TYR A 27 -19.98 14.01 -20.85
C TYR A 27 -18.63 14.70 -21.11
N GLU A 28 -18.18 15.58 -20.22
CA GLU A 28 -16.89 16.27 -20.36
C GLU A 28 -15.73 15.31 -20.14
N ASP A 29 -15.83 14.38 -19.18
CA ASP A 29 -14.84 13.30 -19.04
C ASP A 29 -14.67 12.52 -20.35
N MET A 30 -15.77 12.19 -21.04
CA MET A 30 -15.68 11.49 -22.33
C MET A 30 -15.04 12.35 -23.43
N LEU A 31 -15.29 13.66 -23.45
CA LEU A 31 -14.66 14.58 -24.39
C LEU A 31 -13.17 14.70 -24.13
N ASP A 32 -12.77 14.79 -22.87
CA ASP A 32 -11.36 14.92 -22.50
C ASP A 32 -10.56 13.73 -23.01
N TRP A 33 -11.12 12.53 -22.88
CA TRP A 33 -10.57 11.31 -23.44
C TRP A 33 -10.47 11.33 -24.97
N CYS A 34 -11.53 11.70 -25.68
CA CYS A 34 -11.58 11.60 -27.14
C CYS A 34 -10.73 12.66 -27.87
N PHE A 35 -10.49 13.82 -27.25
CA PHE A 35 -9.88 14.97 -27.91
C PHE A 35 -8.46 15.30 -27.42
N GLN A 36 -7.78 14.36 -26.75
CA GLN A 36 -6.44 14.56 -26.19
C GLN A 36 -6.36 15.82 -25.32
N ARG A 37 -7.41 16.09 -24.54
CA ARG A 37 -7.41 17.21 -23.59
C ARG A 37 -6.76 16.78 -22.29
N GLU A 38 -6.79 17.68 -21.31
CA GLU A 38 -6.25 17.45 -19.98
C GLU A 38 -6.81 16.16 -19.36
N ILE A 39 -5.91 15.24 -18.97
CA ILE A 39 -6.29 14.00 -18.30
C ILE A 39 -6.73 14.34 -16.89
N ARG A 40 -7.99 14.00 -16.54
CA ARG A 40 -8.53 14.21 -15.19
C ARG A 40 -8.36 12.99 -14.30
N SER A 41 -8.62 13.16 -13.00
CA SER A 41 -8.53 12.09 -12.00
C SER A 41 -9.43 10.88 -12.31
N SER A 42 -10.61 11.10 -12.88
CA SER A 42 -11.52 10.06 -13.36
C SER A 42 -10.84 9.11 -14.36
N HIS A 43 -10.13 9.66 -15.34
CA HIS A 43 -9.35 8.92 -16.34
C HIS A 43 -8.22 8.13 -15.70
N MET A 44 -7.46 8.78 -14.81
CA MET A 44 -6.33 8.15 -14.13
C MET A 44 -6.79 7.00 -13.22
N LEU A 45 -7.92 7.17 -12.52
CA LEU A 45 -8.54 6.12 -11.73
C LEU A 45 -8.92 4.90 -12.57
N ILE A 46 -9.51 5.11 -13.74
CA ILE A 46 -9.88 4.02 -14.66
C ILE A 46 -8.64 3.27 -15.14
N LEU A 47 -7.58 3.99 -15.50
CA LEU A 47 -6.32 3.39 -15.92
C LEU A 47 -5.69 2.55 -14.78
N MET A 48 -5.56 3.12 -13.59
CA MET A 48 -4.98 2.42 -12.43
C MET A 48 -5.84 1.22 -11.99
N MET A 49 -7.16 1.32 -12.12
CA MET A 49 -8.07 0.21 -11.87
C MET A 49 -7.79 -0.92 -12.87
N HIS A 50 -7.73 -0.60 -14.16
CA HIS A 50 -7.46 -1.58 -15.21
C HIS A 50 -6.12 -2.30 -14.99
N LEU A 51 -5.05 -1.55 -14.72
CA LEU A 51 -3.73 -2.11 -14.42
C LEU A 51 -3.74 -3.00 -13.16
N SER A 52 -4.46 -2.58 -12.11
CA SER A 52 -4.65 -3.38 -10.90
C SER A 52 -5.39 -4.68 -11.18
N GLU A 53 -6.44 -4.66 -12.00
CA GLU A 53 -7.16 -5.88 -12.38
C GLU A 53 -6.29 -6.82 -13.20
N MET A 54 -5.46 -6.30 -14.10
CA MET A 54 -4.49 -7.11 -14.86
C MET A 54 -3.51 -7.83 -13.94
N VAL A 55 -2.86 -7.14 -13.00
CA VAL A 55 -1.89 -7.79 -12.09
C VAL A 55 -2.55 -8.78 -11.14
N LEU A 56 -3.81 -8.56 -10.77
CA LEU A 56 -4.60 -9.52 -9.98
C LEU A 56 -4.90 -10.78 -10.80
N LYS A 57 -5.34 -10.61 -12.05
CA LYS A 57 -5.65 -11.71 -12.97
C LYS A 57 -4.41 -12.56 -13.28
N ASP A 58 -3.27 -11.91 -13.46
CA ASP A 58 -2.00 -12.57 -13.79
C ASP A 58 -1.30 -13.14 -12.55
N GLY A 59 -1.85 -12.95 -11.35
CA GLY A 59 -1.29 -13.50 -10.10
C GLY A 59 -0.01 -12.81 -9.64
N ILE A 60 0.33 -11.65 -10.20
CA ILE A 60 1.56 -10.88 -9.90
C ILE A 60 1.33 -9.68 -8.98
N SER A 61 0.15 -9.60 -8.34
CA SER A 61 -0.20 -8.55 -7.38
C SER A 61 0.68 -8.51 -6.13
N GLY A 62 1.46 -9.58 -5.88
CA GLY A 62 2.52 -9.61 -4.86
C GLY A 62 3.80 -8.87 -5.27
N LEU A 63 4.00 -8.61 -6.56
CA LEU A 63 5.16 -7.88 -7.11
C LEU A 63 4.81 -6.42 -7.40
N TYR A 64 3.62 -6.18 -7.95
CA TYR A 64 3.18 -4.86 -8.41
C TYR A 64 1.82 -4.51 -7.84
N ARG A 65 1.62 -3.25 -7.49
CA ARG A 65 0.30 -2.71 -7.13
C ARG A 65 0.13 -1.29 -7.66
N PHE A 66 -1.04 -1.00 -8.21
CA PHE A 66 -1.42 0.34 -8.66
C PHE A 66 -2.42 0.93 -7.67
N CYS A 67 -2.23 2.20 -7.34
CA CYS A 67 -2.93 2.88 -6.27
C CYS A 67 -3.89 3.94 -6.80
N ASP A 68 -4.78 4.38 -5.92
CA ASP A 68 -5.64 5.53 -6.14
C ASP A 68 -4.83 6.84 -6.20
N CYS A 69 -5.08 7.67 -7.21
CA CYS A 69 -4.45 8.97 -7.40
C CYS A 69 -4.89 10.06 -6.40
N THR A 70 -6.00 9.86 -5.68
CA THR A 70 -6.64 10.89 -4.85
C THR A 70 -6.04 11.03 -3.45
N TYR A 71 -5.35 10.00 -2.94
CA TYR A 71 -4.84 9.98 -1.57
C TYR A 71 -3.43 10.56 -1.41
N LEU A 72 -2.62 10.54 -2.47
CA LEU A 72 -1.31 11.20 -2.46
C LEU A 72 -1.37 12.62 -3.03
N SER A 73 -2.21 12.85 -4.05
CA SER A 73 -2.34 14.17 -4.69
C SER A 73 -3.17 15.14 -3.86
N PRO A 74 -2.93 16.47 -3.93
CA PRO A 74 -3.79 17.50 -3.35
C PRO A 74 -5.18 17.64 -4.03
N LEU A 75 -5.62 16.66 -4.81
CA LEU A 75 -6.89 16.67 -5.56
C LEU A 75 -8.16 16.73 -4.69
N ARG A 76 -8.14 16.03 -3.54
CA ARG A 76 -9.32 15.87 -2.68
C ARG A 76 -9.12 16.59 -1.36
N ARG A 77 -10.12 17.37 -0.94
CA ARG A 77 -10.30 17.65 0.49
C ARG A 77 -10.66 16.34 1.17
N VAL A 78 -9.67 15.71 1.76
CA VAL A 78 -9.88 14.60 2.67
C VAL A 78 -10.19 15.24 4.02
N GLU A 79 -11.29 14.83 4.66
CA GLU A 79 -11.77 15.47 5.88
C GLU A 79 -10.73 15.44 7.00
N LYS A 80 -9.90 14.38 7.02
CA LYS A 80 -8.77 14.21 7.91
C LYS A 80 -7.54 13.81 7.11
N GLU A 81 -6.43 14.51 7.32
CA GLU A 81 -5.14 14.15 6.71
C GLU A 81 -4.71 12.72 7.09
N ASP A 82 -5.12 12.27 8.28
CA ASP A 82 -4.93 10.90 8.76
C ASP A 82 -5.53 9.84 7.83
N ASP A 83 -6.62 10.13 7.10
CA ASP A 83 -7.21 9.15 6.19
C ASP A 83 -6.30 8.86 4.98
N ARG A 84 -5.51 9.85 4.54
CA ARG A 84 -4.47 9.69 3.49
C ARG A 84 -3.38 8.77 3.97
N CYS A 85 -2.95 9.03 5.20
CA CYS A 85 -2.01 8.21 5.90
C CYS A 85 -2.54 6.77 6.05
N ASP A 86 -3.72 6.57 6.60
CA ASP A 86 -4.28 5.25 6.85
C ASP A 86 -4.51 4.44 5.56
N TYR A 87 -4.92 5.09 4.47
CA TYR A 87 -5.01 4.44 3.16
C TYR A 87 -3.67 3.87 2.71
N LEU A 88 -2.63 4.72 2.66
CA LEU A 88 -1.30 4.31 2.22
C LEU A 88 -0.72 3.23 3.13
N TYR A 89 -0.97 3.33 4.43
CA TYR A 89 -0.58 2.31 5.41
C TYR A 89 -1.18 0.95 5.04
N ARG A 90 -2.51 0.88 4.83
CA ARG A 90 -3.20 -0.36 4.46
C ARG A 90 -2.68 -0.94 3.15
N VAL A 91 -2.41 -0.08 2.17
CA VAL A 91 -1.87 -0.49 0.86
C VAL A 91 -0.47 -1.08 0.99
N PHE A 92 0.45 -0.41 1.68
CA PHE A 92 1.82 -0.88 1.83
C PHE A 92 1.93 -2.11 2.74
N ALA A 93 1.04 -2.24 3.72
CA ALA A 93 0.97 -3.39 4.61
C ALA A 93 0.18 -4.59 4.04
N CYS A 94 -0.42 -4.48 2.84
CA CYS A 94 -1.39 -5.46 2.34
C CYS A 94 -0.88 -6.91 2.23
N ASN A 95 0.44 -7.10 2.12
CA ASN A 95 1.09 -8.40 2.05
C ASN A 95 1.91 -8.74 3.30
N ASP A 96 1.73 -8.03 4.41
CA ASP A 96 2.49 -8.20 5.66
C ASP A 96 4.03 -8.21 5.48
N GLY A 97 4.52 -7.55 4.43
CA GLY A 97 5.95 -7.55 4.08
C GLY A 97 6.49 -8.91 3.61
N LYS A 98 5.63 -9.85 3.20
CA LYS A 98 6.03 -11.14 2.60
C LYS A 98 6.94 -10.93 1.39
N ASN A 99 6.66 -9.90 0.57
CA ASN A 99 7.57 -9.45 -0.47
C ASN A 99 8.08 -8.04 -0.14
N LYS A 100 9.36 -7.96 0.22
CA LYS A 100 10.04 -6.68 0.51
C LYS A 100 10.32 -5.87 -0.75
N TYR A 101 10.28 -6.49 -1.93
CA TYR A 101 10.56 -5.84 -3.21
C TYR A 101 9.28 -5.50 -3.99
N GLN A 102 8.11 -5.51 -3.33
CA GLN A 102 6.87 -5.11 -3.96
C GLN A 102 6.91 -3.63 -4.33
N LEU A 103 6.61 -3.32 -5.59
CA LEU A 103 6.54 -1.96 -6.11
C LEU A 103 5.10 -1.47 -6.11
N PHE A 104 4.92 -0.23 -5.64
CA PHE A 104 3.66 0.48 -5.63
C PHE A 104 3.75 1.66 -6.57
N PHE A 105 2.77 1.79 -7.47
CA PHE A 105 2.67 2.87 -8.44
C PHE A 105 1.54 3.80 -8.03
N LEU A 106 1.88 5.04 -7.68
CA LEU A 106 0.92 6.04 -7.22
C LEU A 106 0.96 7.23 -8.17
N PRO A 107 -0.15 7.53 -8.87
CA PRO A 107 -0.24 8.75 -9.63
C PRO A 107 -0.30 9.95 -8.69
N TYR A 108 0.40 11.01 -9.08
CA TYR A 108 0.40 12.28 -8.40
C TYR A 108 0.07 13.38 -9.38
N ILE A 109 -0.72 14.37 -8.96
CA ILE A 109 -1.00 15.57 -9.76
C ILE A 109 -1.00 16.80 -8.87
N GLU A 110 -0.25 17.80 -9.32
CA GLU A 110 -0.18 19.13 -8.75
C GLU A 110 -0.11 20.12 -9.90
N ASP A 111 -0.83 21.25 -9.80
CA ASP A 111 -0.87 22.28 -10.84
C ASP A 111 -1.18 21.78 -12.27
N ARG A 112 -1.97 20.70 -12.37
CA ARG A 112 -2.38 19.99 -13.61
C ARG A 112 -1.31 19.12 -14.27
N ASP A 113 -0.14 19.02 -13.66
CA ASP A 113 0.93 18.15 -14.15
C ASP A 113 0.87 16.79 -13.46
N TRP A 114 0.76 15.74 -14.30
CA TRP A 114 0.77 14.36 -13.82
C TRP A 114 2.20 13.85 -13.67
N MET A 115 2.46 13.27 -12.51
CA MET A 115 3.67 12.52 -12.20
C MET A 115 3.29 11.12 -11.72
N LEU A 116 4.25 10.21 -11.78
CA LEU A 116 4.11 8.88 -11.20
C LEU A 116 5.19 8.69 -10.14
N VAL A 117 4.80 8.33 -8.92
CA VAL A 117 5.76 7.91 -7.91
C VAL A 117 5.74 6.39 -7.78
N VAL A 118 6.94 5.80 -7.79
CA VAL A 118 7.18 4.38 -7.57
C VAL A 118 7.78 4.22 -6.19
N ILE A 119 7.11 3.46 -5.33
CA ILE A 119 7.50 3.27 -3.93
C ILE A 119 7.77 1.80 -3.68
N CYS A 120 8.89 1.49 -3.02
CA CYS A 120 9.14 0.20 -2.40
C CYS A 120 9.38 0.42 -0.89
N PRO A 121 8.33 0.29 -0.06
CA PRO A 121 8.36 0.81 1.31
C PRO A 121 9.34 0.03 2.21
N TRP A 122 9.52 -1.27 1.98
CA TRP A 122 10.34 -2.14 2.83
C TRP A 122 11.86 -1.96 2.63
N ILE A 123 12.26 -1.31 1.54
CA ILE A 123 13.66 -0.96 1.25
C ILE A 123 13.88 0.55 1.19
N ALA A 124 12.89 1.35 1.61
CA ALA A 124 12.91 2.81 1.58
C ALA A 124 13.22 3.42 0.20
N LEU A 125 12.73 2.80 -0.88
CA LEU A 125 12.83 3.35 -2.23
C LEU A 125 11.63 4.23 -2.55
N VAL A 126 11.89 5.45 -3.03
CA VAL A 126 10.90 6.37 -3.60
C VAL A 126 11.51 6.97 -4.86
N GLN A 127 10.89 6.73 -6.02
CA GLN A 127 11.34 7.26 -7.30
C GLN A 127 10.20 8.06 -7.94
N TRP A 128 10.50 9.30 -8.32
CA TRP A 128 9.59 10.17 -9.05
C TRP A 128 9.85 10.06 -10.55
N LEU A 129 8.77 9.97 -11.33
CA LEU A 129 8.78 9.91 -12.78
C LEU A 129 7.94 11.09 -13.28
N ASP A 130 8.63 12.17 -13.64
CA ASP A 130 8.06 13.37 -14.24
C ASP A 130 8.30 13.33 -15.76
N PRO A 131 7.24 13.25 -16.59
CA PRO A 131 7.38 13.22 -18.04
C PRO A 131 7.99 14.51 -18.61
N LEU A 132 7.91 15.63 -17.90
CA LEU A 132 8.48 16.90 -18.33
C LEU A 132 9.95 17.06 -17.89
N GLY A 133 10.43 16.19 -16.99
CA GLY A 133 11.78 16.27 -16.42
C GLY A 133 12.05 17.59 -15.70
N ALA A 134 11.00 18.30 -15.28
CA ALA A 134 11.07 19.64 -14.71
C ALA A 134 11.33 19.61 -13.20
N GLN A 135 10.86 18.57 -12.50
CA GLN A 135 11.06 18.44 -11.06
C GLN A 135 12.31 17.60 -10.73
N ASN A 136 13.34 18.28 -10.19
CA ASN A 136 14.49 17.62 -9.58
C ASN A 136 14.22 17.21 -8.12
N GLU A 137 13.24 17.83 -7.47
CA GLU A 137 12.88 17.61 -6.07
C GLU A 137 11.44 17.12 -5.95
N PRO A 138 11.16 16.20 -5.00
CA PRO A 138 9.82 15.67 -4.80
C PRO A 138 8.87 16.74 -4.23
N PRO A 139 7.58 16.75 -4.61
CA PRO A 139 6.59 17.65 -4.05
C PRO A 139 6.48 17.57 -2.52
N GLU A 140 6.56 18.71 -1.84
CA GLU A 140 6.59 18.80 -0.36
C GLU A 140 5.35 18.14 0.27
N PHE A 141 4.18 18.37 -0.33
CA PHE A 141 2.91 17.80 0.14
C PHE A 141 2.94 16.27 0.15
N ALA A 142 3.35 15.65 -0.97
CA ALA A 142 3.44 14.20 -1.08
C ALA A 142 4.53 13.64 -0.17
N GLN A 143 5.69 14.30 -0.10
CA GLN A 143 6.81 13.87 0.72
C GLN A 143 6.43 13.83 2.21
N THR A 144 5.67 14.82 2.70
CA THR A 144 5.17 14.85 4.07
C THR A 144 4.32 13.63 4.39
N ILE A 145 3.39 13.27 3.50
CA ILE A 145 2.52 12.11 3.68
C ILE A 145 3.35 10.81 3.66
N ILE A 146 4.25 10.65 2.70
CA ILE A 146 5.11 9.45 2.57
C ILE A 146 6.01 9.29 3.80
N ASN A 147 6.57 10.37 4.33
CA ASN A 147 7.44 10.34 5.51
C ASN A 147 6.67 9.94 6.78
N ARG A 148 5.47 10.50 6.98
CA ARG A 148 4.58 10.09 8.10
C ARG A 148 4.24 8.62 8.01
N GLN A 149 3.96 8.13 6.81
CA GLN A 149 3.65 6.72 6.56
C GLN A 149 4.81 5.78 6.80
N SER A 150 5.99 6.13 6.34
CA SER A 150 7.21 5.35 6.55
C SER A 150 7.51 5.19 8.04
N SER A 151 7.26 6.24 8.84
CA SER A 151 7.39 6.19 10.30
C SER A 151 6.41 5.20 10.95
N ASN A 152 5.18 5.10 10.45
CA ASN A 152 4.18 4.15 10.95
C ASN A 152 4.54 2.69 10.60
N LEU A 153 5.04 2.44 9.39
CA LEU A 153 5.51 1.12 8.97
C LEU A 153 6.74 0.66 9.78
N ALA A 154 7.69 1.56 10.05
CA ALA A 154 8.86 1.27 10.87
C ALA A 154 8.48 0.80 12.28
N ARG A 155 7.56 1.52 12.95
CA ARG A 155 7.06 1.17 14.29
C ARG A 155 6.45 -0.22 14.36
N ILE A 156 5.80 -0.68 13.30
CA ILE A 156 5.15 -2.01 13.27
C ILE A 156 6.17 -3.09 12.94
N THR A 157 7.14 -2.82 12.06
CA THR A 157 8.24 -3.74 11.80
C THR A 157 9.01 -4.04 13.10
N GLU A 158 9.23 -3.03 13.94
CA GLU A 158 9.79 -3.21 15.28
C GLU A 158 8.88 -4.06 16.19
N ARG A 159 7.56 -3.78 16.23
CA ARG A 159 6.60 -4.55 17.03
C ARG A 159 6.52 -6.02 16.59
N ILE A 160 6.53 -6.30 15.29
CA ILE A 160 6.53 -7.66 14.73
C ILE A 160 7.83 -8.36 15.13
N SER A 161 8.97 -7.68 14.99
CA SER A 161 10.28 -8.20 15.40
C SER A 161 10.33 -8.52 16.90
N GLN A 162 9.78 -7.64 17.74
CA GLN A 162 9.67 -7.87 19.19
C GLN A 162 8.73 -9.03 19.53
N LYS A 163 7.59 -9.15 18.85
CA LYS A 163 6.63 -10.24 19.03
C LYS A 163 7.25 -11.58 18.64
N GLN A 164 7.93 -11.66 17.49
CA GLN A 164 8.67 -12.85 17.04
C GLN A 164 9.76 -13.25 18.04
N ARG A 165 10.57 -12.31 18.54
CA ARG A 165 11.58 -12.58 19.58
C ARG A 165 10.98 -13.15 20.87
N ARG A 166 9.82 -12.63 21.30
CA ARG A 166 9.10 -13.15 22.48
C ARG A 166 8.59 -14.57 22.25
N THR A 167 8.01 -14.86 21.08
CA THR A 167 7.50 -16.20 20.75
C THR A 167 8.64 -17.23 20.67
N LEU A 168 9.77 -16.87 20.07
CA LEU A 168 10.98 -17.70 20.03
C LEU A 168 11.56 -17.95 21.43
N SER A 169 11.60 -16.92 22.29
CA SER A 169 12.03 -17.04 23.69
C SER A 169 11.12 -17.98 24.50
N LEU A 170 9.79 -17.85 24.34
CA LEU A 170 8.81 -18.72 25.01
C LEU A 170 8.92 -20.18 24.55
N SER A 171 9.13 -20.40 23.25
CA SER A 171 9.37 -21.73 22.68
C SER A 171 10.65 -22.36 23.24
N GLY A 172 11.76 -21.59 23.28
CA GLY A 172 13.02 -22.04 23.86
C GLY A 172 12.94 -22.38 25.35
N LYS A 173 12.21 -21.58 26.14
CA LYS A 173 11.94 -21.87 27.56
C LYS A 173 11.10 -23.13 27.76
N LYS A 174 10.17 -23.41 26.86
CA LYS A 174 9.32 -24.61 26.92
C LYS A 174 10.11 -25.88 26.60
N LEU A 175 11.02 -25.79 25.62
CA LEU A 175 11.95 -26.86 25.26
C LEU A 175 12.96 -27.16 26.38
N SER A 176 13.51 -26.13 27.04
CA SER A 176 14.42 -26.33 28.18
C SER A 176 13.71 -26.90 29.40
N ALA A 177 12.47 -26.47 29.68
CA ALA A 177 11.65 -27.06 30.75
C ALA A 177 11.34 -28.55 30.50
N LEU A 178 11.04 -28.94 29.26
CA LEU A 178 10.84 -30.35 28.88
C LEU A 178 12.11 -31.18 29.02
N ALA A 179 13.27 -30.64 28.61
CA ALA A 179 14.55 -31.30 28.76
C ALA A 179 14.93 -31.51 30.24
N ASN A 180 14.70 -30.51 31.09
CA ASN A 180 14.94 -30.61 32.54
C ASN A 180 14.02 -31.62 33.22
N LEU A 181 12.74 -31.70 32.80
CA LEU A 181 11.79 -32.71 33.28
C LEU A 181 12.20 -34.14 32.87
N GLN A 182 12.72 -34.32 31.66
CA GLN A 182 13.24 -35.61 31.20
C GLN A 182 14.55 -36.00 31.91
N ALA A 183 15.43 -35.03 32.20
CA ALA A 183 16.64 -35.25 32.98
C ALA A 183 16.33 -35.63 34.44
N SER A 184 15.37 -34.95 35.08
CA SER A 184 14.93 -35.26 36.45
C SER A 184 14.34 -36.67 36.56
N ARG A 185 13.50 -37.09 35.60
CA ARG A 185 12.95 -38.46 35.57
C ARG A 185 14.00 -39.55 35.37
N LYS A 186 15.11 -39.27 34.68
CA LYS A 186 16.23 -40.22 34.55
C LYS A 186 16.98 -40.41 35.86
N VAL A 187 17.10 -39.36 36.68
CA VAL A 187 17.75 -39.42 38.01
C VAL A 187 16.90 -40.22 38.99
N ASP A 188 15.57 -40.03 38.97
CA ASP A 188 14.65 -40.79 39.84
C ASP A 188 14.61 -42.29 39.51
N ILE A 189 14.76 -42.68 38.24
CA ILE A 189 14.82 -44.11 37.83
C ILE A 189 16.14 -44.76 38.26
N MET A 190 17.24 -44.00 38.36
CA MET A 190 18.54 -44.51 38.82
C MET A 190 18.63 -44.70 40.34
N LEU A 191 17.86 -43.92 41.12
CA LEU A 191 17.83 -44.01 42.60
C LEU A 191 16.93 -45.13 43.15
N VAL A 192 16.11 -45.77 42.31
CA VAL A 192 15.26 -46.92 42.70
C VAL A 192 15.93 -48.27 42.37
N ALA A 193 17.10 -48.25 41.72
CA ALA A 193 17.81 -49.44 41.23
C ALA A 193 19.09 -49.81 42.02
N THR A 194 19.30 -49.24 43.21
CA THR A 194 20.38 -49.60 44.15
C THR A 194 19.81 -50.10 45.46
#